data_AF-A0A7I7L972-F1
#
_entry.id   AF-A0A7I7L972-F1
#
_cell.length_a   1.000
_cell.length_b   1.000
_cell.length_c   1.000
_cell.angle_alpha   90.00
_cell.angle_beta   90.00
_cell.angle_gamma   90.00
#
_symmetry.space_group_name_H-M   'P 1'
#
loop_
_entity.id
_entity.type
_entity.pdbx_description
1 polymer ?
#
loop_
_entity_poly.entity_id
_entity_poly.type
_entity_poly.pdbx_seq_one_letter_code
_entity_poly.pdbx_strand_id
1 'polypeptide(L)' 'MDPLPCPVTVAWSEKDEIVPVTSYGPNARARLPQATFVTLPDVGHDPMVDDPELGRVCLM' A
#
# COMPACT_ATOMS: atom_id res chain seq x y z
N MET A 1 -13.16 3.01 -12.20
CA MET A 1 -14.32 3.65 -11.56
C MET A 1 -13.88 5.06 -11.22
N ASP A 2 -14.72 6.04 -11.55
CA ASP A 2 -14.52 7.44 -11.20
C ASP A 2 -15.90 8.05 -10.92
N PRO A 3 -16.26 8.34 -9.65
CA PRO A 3 -15.43 8.24 -8.45
C PRO A 3 -15.27 6.81 -7.90
N LEU A 4 -14.38 6.65 -6.91
CA LEU A 4 -14.31 5.40 -6.11
C LEU A 4 -15.59 5.25 -5.26
N PRO A 5 -16.09 4.01 -5.06
CA PRO A 5 -17.35 3.78 -4.34
C PRO A 5 -17.23 4.00 -2.81
N CYS A 6 -16.00 4.07 -2.30
CA CYS A 6 -15.68 4.30 -0.89
C CYS A 6 -14.25 4.86 -0.76
N PRO A 7 -13.87 5.36 0.43
CA PRO A 7 -12.48 5.65 0.74
C PRO A 7 -11.60 4.40 0.55
N VAL A 8 -10.46 4.57 -0.13
CA VAL A 8 -9.49 3.49 -0.37
C VAL A 8 -8.12 3.91 0.15
N THR A 9 -7.50 3.01 0.90
CA THR A 9 -6.10 3.13 1.33
C THR A 9 -5.29 1.99 0.74
N VAL A 10 -4.16 2.32 0.13
CA VAL A 10 -3.14 1.39 -0.36
C VAL A 10 -1.96 1.46 0.59
N ALA A 11 -1.82 0.46 1.44
CA ALA A 11 -0.60 0.25 2.21
C ALA A 11 0.43 -0.51 1.35
N TRP A 12 1.69 -0.07 1.38
CA TRP A 12 2.77 -0.61 0.57
C TRP A 12 4.01 -0.82 1.42
N SER A 13 4.58 -2.01 1.41
CA SER A 13 5.79 -2.31 2.16
C SER A 13 7.02 -1.60 1.59
N GLU A 14 7.82 -0.97 2.47
CA GLU A 14 9.04 -0.27 2.09
C GLU A 14 10.08 -1.19 1.43
N LYS A 15 10.19 -2.43 1.93
CA LYS A 15 11.17 -3.42 1.46
C LYS A 15 10.55 -4.47 0.53
N ASP A 16 9.45 -4.15 -0.15
CA ASP A 16 8.86 -5.06 -1.14
C ASP A 16 9.81 -5.28 -2.33
N GLU A 17 10.33 -6.49 -2.48
CA GLU A 17 11.19 -6.89 -3.59
C GLU A 17 10.42 -7.46 -4.80
N ILE A 18 9.15 -7.86 -4.60
CA ILE A 18 8.31 -8.46 -5.65
C ILE A 18 7.61 -7.36 -6.45
N VAL A 19 7.05 -6.37 -5.75
CA VAL A 19 6.37 -5.22 -6.34
C VAL A 19 6.90 -3.92 -5.72
N PRO A 20 8.14 -3.50 -6.02
CA PRO A 20 8.75 -2.34 -5.38
C PRO A 20 7.95 -1.04 -5.59
N VAL A 21 7.75 -0.27 -4.51
CA VAL A 21 7.01 1.00 -4.53
C VAL A 21 7.61 2.02 -5.52
N THR A 22 8.92 1.99 -5.71
CA THR A 22 9.64 2.87 -6.64
C THR A 22 9.28 2.58 -8.10
N SER A 23 9.08 1.30 -8.45
CA SER A 23 8.77 0.87 -9.82
C SER A 23 7.28 0.94 -10.14
N TYR A 24 6.43 0.55 -9.18
CA TYR A 24 4.98 0.38 -9.42
C TYR A 24 4.13 1.52 -8.84
N GLY A 25 4.64 2.26 -7.86
CA GLY A 25 3.93 3.36 -7.20
C GLY A 25 3.42 4.45 -8.16
N PRO A 26 4.21 4.92 -9.15
CA PRO A 26 3.73 5.91 -10.12
C PRO A 26 2.49 5.41 -10.90
N ASN A 27 2.51 4.15 -11.33
CA ASN A 27 1.39 3.55 -12.07
C ASN A 27 0.15 3.37 -11.18
N ALA A 28 0.34 2.91 -9.94
CA ALA A 28 -0.76 2.75 -8.99
C ALA A 28 -1.45 4.09 -8.69
N ARG A 29 -0.67 5.17 -8.49
CA ARG A 29 -1.21 6.53 -8.26
C ARG A 29 -1.94 7.08 -9.48
N ALA A 30 -1.47 6.78 -10.70
CA ALA A 30 -2.17 7.18 -11.92
C ALA A 30 -3.52 6.46 -12.10
N ARG A 31 -3.61 5.20 -11.64
CA ARG A 31 -4.84 4.38 -11.74
C ARG A 31 -5.84 4.63 -10.63
N LEU A 32 -5.36 4.98 -9.44
CA LEU A 32 -6.16 5.25 -8.24
C LEU A 32 -5.86 6.64 -7.67
N PRO A 33 -6.15 7.72 -8.43
CA PRO A 33 -5.79 9.08 -8.01
C PRO A 33 -6.51 9.54 -6.74
N GLN A 34 -7.63 8.90 -6.39
CA GLN A 34 -8.44 9.21 -5.20
C GLN A 34 -8.04 8.36 -3.96
N ALA A 35 -7.11 7.42 -4.11
CA ALA A 35 -6.68 6.58 -2.99
C ALA A 35 -5.63 7.28 -2.12
N THR A 36 -5.63 6.96 -0.83
CA THR A 36 -4.55 7.32 0.09
C THR A 36 -3.46 6.27 0.00
N PHE A 37 -2.19 6.68 -0.08
CA PHE A 37 -1.06 5.76 -0.15
C PHE A 37 -0.20 5.89 1.10
N VAL A 38 0.07 4.76 1.75
CA VAL A 38 0.87 4.67 2.97
C VAL A 38 2.01 3.69 2.72
N THR A 39 3.25 4.10 3.03
CA THR A 39 4.38 3.18 3.02
C THR A 39 4.57 2.61 4.42
N LEU A 40 4.59 1.29 4.56
CA LEU A 40 4.84 0.58 5.80
C LEU A 40 6.37 0.41 5.97
N PRO A 41 6.97 1.01 7.01
CA PRO A 41 8.42 0.94 7.20
C PRO A 41 8.85 -0.46 7.59
N ASP A 42 10.09 -0.79 7.25
CA ASP A 42 10.82 -1.96 7.73
C ASP A 42 10.28 -3.37 7.41
N VAL A 43 9.16 -3.49 6.69
CA VAL A 43 8.55 -4.76 6.25
C VAL A 43 8.78 -5.05 4.76
N GLY A 44 8.83 -6.33 4.42
CA GLY A 44 8.90 -6.87 3.06
C GLY A 44 7.51 -7.13 2.48
N HIS A 45 7.42 -7.98 1.46
CA HIS A 45 6.21 -8.14 0.66
C HIS A 45 4.97 -8.57 1.45
N ASP A 46 5.14 -9.36 2.52
CA ASP A 46 4.04 -9.82 3.37
C ASP A 46 4.09 -9.11 4.74
N PRO A 47 3.57 -7.87 4.84
CA PRO A 47 3.66 -7.10 6.07
C PRO A 47 2.89 -7.74 7.23
N MET A 48 1.89 -8.58 6.95
CA MET A 48 1.12 -9.27 7.98
C MET A 48 1.93 -10.39 8.65
N VAL A 49 2.89 -10.97 7.92
CA VAL A 49 3.82 -11.97 8.45
C VAL A 49 5.05 -11.30 9.06
N ASP A 50 5.59 -10.27 8.42
CA ASP A 50 6.82 -9.59 8.86
C ASP A 50 6.62 -8.82 10.17
N ASP A 51 5.50 -8.08 10.29
CA ASP A 51 5.11 -7.37 11.50
C ASP A 51 3.57 -7.37 11.64
N PRO A 52 3.00 -8.35 12.36
CA PRO A 52 1.55 -8.49 12.53
C PRO A 52 0.87 -7.27 13.16
N GLU A 53 1.59 -6.49 13.97
CA GLU A 53 1.03 -5.31 14.63
C GLU A 53 1.03 -4.10 13.69
N LEU A 54 2.08 -3.93 12.89
CA LEU A 54 2.11 -2.92 11.83
C LEU A 54 1.04 -3.19 10.76
N GLY A 55 0.82 -4.46 10.40
CA GLY A 55 -0.20 -4.88 9.45
C GLY A 55 -1.63 -4.50 9.85
N ARG A 56 -1.91 -4.30 11.15
CA ARG A 56 -3.21 -3.84 11.64
C ARG A 56 -3.53 -2.38 11.26
N VAL A 57 -2.54 -1.58 10.86
CA VAL A 57 -2.70 -0.15 10.53
C VAL A 57 -3.69 0.10 9.37
N CYS A 58 -4.00 -0.91 8.54
CA CYS A 58 -4.81 -0.71 7.34
C CYS A 58 -6.31 -1.06 7.49
N LEU A 59 -6.82 -1.35 8.70
CA LEU A 59 -8.20 -1.84 8.92
C LEU A 59 -9.19 -0.84 9.55
N MET A 60 -8.87 0.45 9.60
CA MET A 60 -9.74 1.48 10.22
C MET A 60 -10.62 2.20 9.20
#